data_AF-A0A1Y2CX64-F1
#
_entry.id   AF-A0A1Y2CX64-F1
#
_cell.length_a   1.000
_cell.length_b   1.000
_cell.length_c   1.000
_cell.angle_alpha   90.00
_cell.angle_beta   90.00
_cell.angle_gamma   90.00
#
_symmetry.space_group_name_H-M   'P 1'
#
loop_
_entity.id
_entity.type
_entity.pdbx_description
1 polymer ?
#
loop_
_entity_poly.entity_id
_entity_poly.type
_entity_poly.pdbx_seq_one_letter_code
_entity_poly.pdbx_strand_id
1 'polypeptide(L)'
;MTAPTGNHPDHDDDGSAILETSLSGIWYDLTQLSSAASPAAPGMLKYLQEKQLTITDFIGIIVSGQSDQSVDLACKCIAIVCKVLGLANMDESGLISDGLSHPVTRVQSLVLDLLADPSTSTEVMLSSRAIHYANYSLLSSPSLDVAQSVINLLTLTATTSPETFFSPETVSEFHYFLTPSHSNASSQTAQIRTADLLITIASKSEASFTAVETSGLLNPIAKEPLESKDVMTRLTGIELLTSLIRATHGLTFLEKSGVLTKMSEFVKATDDDVDTVLTRVAAIGFYAKLVVVLKEAVGVLETGYGFCEAICFALMQSWDGERHVSTQVRDACLVAVGNIGGSRVGLSLLVARYPGCLVGIVETGLRGTGAYKVVAVQSLSCILDNDDWERDDVSGWCERLFFQELGGMDKGILPLIKSFDEEVRIAGYACLKGVAKYSWGLNALRESGQMIAFLLDRATESTQICRKWRYSVIETILSRGDASKQALQEVIYNRFVKYVKEGPFYAEAQPQVMMASF
;
A
#
# COMPACT_ATOMS: atom_id res chain seq x y z
N MET A 1 -18.30 -49.96 63.10
CA MET A 1 -17.71 -51.25 63.50
C MET A 1 -16.98 -51.82 62.29
N THR A 2 -15.63 -51.83 62.36
CA THR A 2 -14.66 -52.83 61.81
C THR A 2 -15.21 -53.87 60.81
N ALA A 3 -14.63 -54.25 59.66
CA ALA A 3 -13.36 -54.08 58.91
C ALA A 3 -13.64 -54.67 57.47
N PRO A 4 -12.71 -54.95 56.51
CA PRO A 4 -11.26 -54.73 56.45
C PRO A 4 -10.74 -54.12 55.11
N THR A 5 -9.44 -53.84 55.14
CA THR A 5 -8.53 -53.40 54.08
C THR A 5 -8.25 -54.48 53.02
N GLY A 6 -8.30 -54.11 51.74
CA GLY A 6 -7.83 -54.90 50.61
C GLY A 6 -7.05 -54.04 49.63
N ASN A 7 -5.80 -54.44 49.35
CA ASN A 7 -4.84 -53.82 48.44
C ASN A 7 -5.40 -53.59 47.03
N HIS A 8 -5.14 -52.40 46.47
CA HIS A 8 -5.09 -52.16 45.02
C HIS A 8 -3.62 -51.85 44.65
N PRO A 9 -3.03 -52.48 43.63
CA PRO A 9 -1.65 -52.20 43.24
C PRO A 9 -1.57 -50.88 42.48
N ASP A 10 -0.61 -50.03 42.90
CA ASP A 10 -0.15 -48.85 42.18
C ASP A 10 0.39 -49.26 40.80
N HIS A 11 -0.29 -48.81 39.76
CA HIS A 11 0.24 -48.70 38.39
C HIS A 11 -0.51 -47.56 37.74
N ASP A 12 0.03 -46.33 37.80
CA ASP A 12 -0.28 -45.24 36.85
C ASP A 12 0.59 -43.97 37.05
N ASP A 13 1.79 -44.04 37.64
CA ASP A 13 2.63 -42.84 37.87
C ASP A 13 3.95 -42.79 37.05
N ASP A 14 4.30 -43.88 36.36
CA ASP A 14 5.55 -43.92 35.56
C ASP A 14 5.41 -43.20 34.20
N GLY A 15 4.20 -43.08 33.66
CA GLY A 15 3.99 -42.49 32.33
C GLY A 15 4.18 -40.97 32.27
N SER A 16 3.80 -40.24 33.34
CA SER A 16 3.89 -38.78 33.38
C SER A 16 5.31 -38.28 33.68
N ALA A 17 6.01 -38.96 34.58
CA ALA A 17 7.38 -38.62 34.96
C ALA A 17 8.38 -38.90 33.83
N ILE A 18 8.17 -39.94 33.02
CA ILE A 18 8.99 -40.27 31.84
C ILE A 18 8.76 -39.24 30.72
N LEU A 19 7.52 -38.79 30.52
CA LEU A 19 7.21 -37.70 29.59
C LEU A 19 7.90 -36.40 30.02
N GLU A 20 7.82 -36.00 31.29
CA GLU A 20 8.48 -34.78 31.81
C GLU A 20 10.02 -34.84 31.74
N THR A 21 10.64 -36.00 32.03
CA THR A 21 12.10 -36.14 31.89
C THR A 21 12.56 -36.16 30.43
N SER A 22 11.82 -36.80 29.52
CA SER A 22 12.12 -36.73 28.08
C SER A 22 11.98 -35.31 27.53
N LEU A 23 10.96 -34.58 27.98
CA LEU A 23 10.74 -33.18 27.61
C LEU A 23 11.87 -32.30 28.13
N SER A 24 12.44 -32.56 29.31
CA SER A 24 13.53 -31.73 29.88
C SER A 24 14.81 -31.73 29.02
N GLY A 25 15.16 -32.87 28.40
CA GLY A 25 16.29 -32.96 27.45
C GLY A 25 15.97 -32.26 26.13
N ILE A 26 14.77 -32.49 25.60
CA ILE A 26 14.29 -31.84 24.37
C ILE A 26 14.18 -30.32 24.57
N TRP A 27 13.84 -29.83 25.77
CA TRP A 27 13.79 -28.40 26.12
C TRP A 27 15.16 -27.72 26.04
N TYR A 28 16.23 -28.41 26.43
CA TYR A 28 17.60 -27.90 26.27
C TYR A 28 17.96 -27.80 24.78
N ASP A 29 17.67 -28.83 23.99
CA ASP A 29 17.92 -28.82 22.55
C ASP A 29 17.06 -27.77 21.82
N LEU A 30 15.81 -27.58 22.26
CA LEU A 30 14.89 -26.54 21.81
C LEU A 30 15.44 -25.11 22.00
N THR A 31 16.00 -24.84 23.18
CA THR A 31 16.56 -23.52 23.50
C THR A 31 17.86 -23.27 22.75
N GLN A 32 18.71 -24.29 22.59
CA GLN A 32 19.94 -24.18 21.79
C GLN A 32 19.63 -23.96 20.31
N LEU A 33 18.74 -24.78 19.71
CA LEU A 33 18.36 -24.66 18.30
C LEU A 33 17.68 -23.33 18.01
N SER A 34 16.69 -22.92 18.82
CA SER A 34 16.00 -21.65 18.61
C SER A 34 16.88 -20.41 18.79
N SER A 35 18.02 -20.54 19.49
CA SER A 35 19.02 -19.48 19.65
C SER A 35 20.07 -19.42 18.52
N ALA A 36 20.06 -20.40 17.60
CA ALA A 36 21.07 -20.48 16.56
C ALA A 36 20.97 -19.32 15.55
N ALA A 37 22.08 -18.64 15.31
CA ALA A 37 22.14 -17.45 14.46
C ALA A 37 21.94 -17.75 12.95
N SER A 38 22.17 -18.99 12.50
CA SER A 38 21.92 -19.39 11.10
C SER A 38 21.60 -20.89 10.99
N PRO A 39 20.45 -21.27 10.38
CA PRO A 39 20.09 -22.66 10.14
C PRO A 39 21.07 -23.37 9.19
N ALA A 40 21.73 -22.64 8.29
CA ALA A 40 22.61 -23.18 7.25
C ALA A 40 24.07 -23.34 7.67
N ALA A 41 24.39 -23.17 8.96
CA ALA A 41 25.77 -23.32 9.44
C ALA A 41 26.22 -24.79 9.32
N PRO A 42 27.46 -25.08 8.84
CA PRO A 42 27.98 -26.45 8.71
C PRO A 42 27.95 -27.26 10.01
N GLY A 43 28.01 -26.58 11.17
CA GLY A 43 27.91 -27.21 12.48
C GLY A 43 26.50 -27.70 12.82
N MET A 44 25.45 -27.18 12.19
CA MET A 44 24.06 -27.49 12.52
C MET A 44 23.66 -28.91 12.08
N LEU A 45 24.03 -29.30 10.86
CA LEU A 45 23.81 -30.66 10.37
C LEU A 45 24.52 -31.69 11.26
N LYS A 46 25.76 -31.39 11.66
CA LYS A 46 26.53 -32.24 12.56
C LYS A 46 25.87 -32.34 13.95
N TYR A 47 25.36 -31.22 14.48
CA TYR A 47 24.64 -31.19 15.74
C TYR A 47 23.38 -32.07 15.71
N LEU A 48 22.56 -31.92 14.67
CA LEU A 48 21.34 -32.73 14.49
C LEU A 48 21.68 -34.23 14.39
N GLN A 49 22.74 -34.60 13.67
CA GLN A 49 23.20 -35.98 13.55
C GLN A 49 23.76 -36.53 14.86
N GLU A 50 24.58 -35.76 15.59
CA GLU A 50 25.16 -36.16 16.87
C GLU A 50 24.09 -36.37 17.96
N LYS A 51 23.03 -35.57 17.92
CA LYS A 51 21.89 -35.64 18.85
C LYS A 51 20.75 -36.55 18.40
N GLN A 52 20.79 -37.05 17.15
CA GLN A 52 19.72 -37.84 16.53
C GLN A 52 18.35 -37.14 16.57
N LEU A 53 18.33 -35.81 16.48
CA LEU A 53 17.09 -35.03 16.55
C LEU A 53 16.31 -35.11 15.22
N THR A 54 15.02 -35.40 15.32
CA THR A 54 14.07 -35.51 14.21
C THR A 54 12.92 -34.51 14.37
N ILE A 55 12.11 -34.31 13.34
CA ILE A 55 10.91 -33.46 13.43
C ILE A 55 9.91 -34.04 14.44
N THR A 56 9.81 -35.37 14.51
CA THR A 56 8.88 -36.10 15.38
C THR A 56 9.06 -35.75 16.86
N ASP A 57 10.31 -35.50 17.29
CA ASP A 57 10.64 -35.08 18.66
C ASP A 57 9.96 -33.75 19.05
N PHE A 58 9.81 -32.84 18.08
CA PHE A 58 9.17 -31.53 18.29
C PHE A 58 7.65 -31.57 18.06
N ILE A 59 7.16 -32.50 17.24
CA ILE A 59 5.71 -32.69 17.04
C ILE A 59 5.03 -33.14 18.32
N GLY A 60 5.66 -34.01 19.12
CA GLY A 60 5.15 -34.40 20.43
C GLY A 60 4.85 -33.20 21.33
N ILE A 61 5.66 -32.13 21.23
CA ILE A 61 5.49 -30.89 22.00
C ILE A 61 4.30 -30.09 21.47
N ILE A 62 4.13 -29.99 20.15
CA ILE A 62 2.96 -29.34 19.52
C ILE A 62 1.67 -30.05 19.91
N VAL A 63 1.64 -31.39 19.83
CA VAL A 63 0.47 -32.21 20.16
C VAL A 63 0.14 -32.14 21.65
N SER A 64 1.16 -32.11 22.52
CA SER A 64 0.96 -32.01 23.97
C SER A 64 0.38 -30.65 24.41
N GLY A 65 0.52 -29.60 23.59
CA GLY A 65 -0.12 -28.30 23.79
C GLY A 65 0.19 -27.60 25.13
N GLN A 66 1.31 -27.92 25.78
CA GLN A 66 1.53 -27.52 27.18
C GLN A 66 1.60 -26.00 27.42
N SER A 67 2.07 -25.20 26.45
CA SER A 67 1.98 -23.73 26.48
C SER A 67 2.21 -23.11 25.10
N ASP A 68 1.70 -21.90 24.87
CA ASP A 68 1.94 -21.11 23.64
C ASP A 68 3.43 -20.91 23.35
N GLN A 69 4.24 -20.68 24.40
CA GLN A 69 5.69 -20.52 24.26
C GLN A 69 6.36 -21.82 23.80
N SER A 70 5.91 -22.96 24.32
CA SER A 70 6.41 -24.28 23.93
C SER A 70 6.13 -24.56 22.46
N VAL A 71 4.91 -24.23 22.00
CA VAL A 71 4.51 -24.38 20.60
C VAL A 71 5.35 -23.47 19.69
N ASP A 72 5.56 -22.20 20.06
CA ASP A 72 6.36 -21.26 19.27
C ASP A 72 7.82 -21.74 19.14
N LEU A 73 8.38 -22.26 20.24
CA LEU A 73 9.74 -22.78 20.26
C LEU A 73 9.87 -24.07 19.42
N ALA A 74 8.87 -24.95 19.52
CA ALA A 74 8.79 -26.17 18.71
C ALA A 74 8.69 -25.83 17.21
N CYS A 75 7.83 -24.89 16.83
CA CYS A 75 7.73 -24.42 15.44
C CYS A 75 9.06 -23.89 14.89
N LYS A 76 9.81 -23.11 15.69
CA LYS A 76 11.14 -22.61 15.29
C LYS A 76 12.14 -23.74 15.09
N CYS A 77 12.12 -24.76 15.96
CA CYS A 77 13.04 -25.89 15.83
C CYS A 77 12.70 -26.75 14.62
N ILE A 78 11.41 -27.03 14.38
CA ILE A 78 10.96 -27.71 13.16
C ILE A 78 11.41 -26.92 11.93
N ALA A 79 11.26 -25.60 11.91
CA ALA A 79 11.71 -24.79 10.78
C ALA A 79 13.21 -24.94 10.50
N ILE A 80 14.05 -24.97 11.54
CA ILE A 80 15.50 -25.16 11.43
C ILE A 80 15.82 -26.55 10.91
N VAL A 81 15.20 -27.59 11.48
CA VAL A 81 15.41 -28.99 11.08
C VAL A 81 15.04 -29.18 9.61
N CYS A 82 13.88 -28.66 9.19
CA CYS A 82 13.43 -28.71 7.81
C CYS A 82 14.40 -27.98 6.87
N LYS A 83 14.92 -26.80 7.25
CA LYS A 83 15.90 -26.07 6.43
C LYS A 83 17.22 -26.80 6.23
N VAL A 84 17.61 -27.62 7.19
CA VAL A 84 18.86 -28.40 7.12
C VAL A 84 18.67 -29.68 6.33
N LEU A 85 17.55 -30.37 6.53
CA LEU A 85 17.34 -31.73 6.01
C LEU A 85 16.45 -31.79 4.76
N GLY A 86 15.65 -30.74 4.50
CA GLY A 86 14.65 -30.70 3.44
C GLY A 86 13.38 -31.49 3.79
N LEU A 87 12.21 -30.97 3.43
CA LEU A 87 10.93 -31.67 3.62
C LEU A 87 10.82 -32.91 2.74
N ALA A 88 11.36 -32.87 1.52
CA ALA A 88 11.25 -33.99 0.58
C ALA A 88 12.01 -35.25 1.02
N ASN A 89 13.02 -35.09 1.88
CA ASN A 89 13.79 -36.19 2.45
C ASN A 89 13.12 -36.78 3.70
N MET A 90 12.04 -36.16 4.17
CA MET A 90 11.23 -36.62 5.29
C MET A 90 10.04 -37.40 4.70
N ASP A 91 10.05 -38.72 4.81
CA ASP A 91 9.01 -39.64 4.26
C ASP A 91 7.68 -39.51 5.05
N GLU A 92 7.11 -38.31 5.06
CA GLU A 92 6.09 -37.87 6.02
C GLU A 92 4.97 -37.07 5.34
N SER A 93 4.48 -37.51 4.18
CA SER A 93 3.37 -36.84 3.46
C SER A 93 2.11 -36.65 4.32
N GLY A 94 1.91 -37.49 5.35
CA GLY A 94 0.85 -37.33 6.35
C GLY A 94 1.02 -36.08 7.22
N LEU A 95 2.24 -35.75 7.63
CA LEU A 95 2.50 -34.62 8.54
C LEU A 95 2.22 -33.27 7.92
N ILE A 96 2.45 -33.12 6.61
CA ILE A 96 2.11 -31.89 5.90
C ILE A 96 0.59 -31.68 5.93
N SER A 97 -0.18 -32.74 5.64
CA SER A 97 -1.64 -32.68 5.71
C SER A 97 -2.13 -32.40 7.14
N ASP A 98 -1.53 -33.06 8.13
CA ASP A 98 -1.88 -32.89 9.54
C ASP A 98 -1.56 -31.46 10.01
N GLY A 99 -0.42 -30.91 9.62
CA GLY A 99 -0.01 -29.55 9.96
C GLY A 99 -0.86 -28.48 9.27
N LEU A 100 -1.28 -28.68 8.02
CA LEU A 100 -2.21 -27.77 7.33
C LEU A 100 -3.61 -27.79 7.95
N SER A 101 -4.07 -28.96 8.43
CA SER A 101 -5.36 -29.11 9.10
C SER A 101 -5.32 -28.82 10.61
N HIS A 102 -4.16 -28.48 11.17
CA HIS A 102 -3.95 -28.31 12.60
C HIS A 102 -4.74 -27.10 13.15
N PRO A 103 -5.36 -27.18 14.34
CA PRO A 103 -6.17 -26.09 14.90
C PRO A 103 -5.36 -24.84 15.27
N VAL A 104 -4.05 -24.97 15.45
CA VAL A 104 -3.15 -23.84 15.79
C VAL A 104 -2.65 -23.18 14.51
N THR A 105 -3.02 -21.93 14.30
CA THR A 105 -2.69 -21.13 13.09
C THR A 105 -1.19 -20.96 12.86
N ARG A 106 -0.39 -20.94 13.92
CA ARG A 106 1.08 -20.86 13.83
C ARG A 106 1.69 -22.13 13.22
N VAL A 107 1.09 -23.29 13.48
CA VAL A 107 1.50 -24.57 12.88
C VAL A 107 1.12 -24.59 11.40
N GLN A 108 -0.08 -24.12 11.06
CA GLN A 108 -0.50 -23.97 9.66
C GLN A 108 0.45 -23.06 8.89
N SER A 109 0.76 -21.88 9.45
CA SER A 109 1.67 -20.89 8.85
C SER A 109 3.07 -21.46 8.66
N LEU A 110 3.60 -22.18 9.66
CA LEU A 110 4.89 -22.87 9.56
C LEU A 110 4.94 -23.82 8.38
N VAL A 111 3.93 -24.69 8.21
CA VAL A 111 3.91 -25.65 7.09
C VAL A 111 3.83 -24.93 5.75
N LEU A 112 3.01 -23.89 5.64
CA LEU A 112 2.89 -23.08 4.43
C LEU A 112 4.21 -22.38 4.07
N ASP A 113 4.89 -21.78 5.04
CA ASP A 113 6.18 -21.12 4.85
C ASP A 113 7.28 -22.11 4.44
N LEU A 114 7.30 -23.29 5.06
CA LEU A 114 8.22 -24.36 4.70
C LEU A 114 7.94 -24.92 3.30
N LEU A 115 6.69 -24.94 2.85
CA LEU A 115 6.37 -25.30 1.47
C LEU A 115 6.79 -24.19 0.50
N ALA A 116 6.69 -22.92 0.88
CA ALA A 116 7.05 -21.78 0.04
C ALA A 116 8.58 -21.55 -0.05
N ASP A 117 9.37 -22.09 0.88
CA ASP A 117 10.82 -21.95 0.89
C ASP A 117 11.49 -23.00 -0.04
N PRO A 118 12.24 -22.55 -1.07
CA PRO A 118 12.88 -23.45 -2.04
C PRO A 118 14.04 -24.28 -1.46
N SER A 119 14.54 -23.94 -0.26
CA SER A 119 15.54 -24.75 0.44
C SER A 119 14.94 -25.99 1.11
N THR A 120 13.63 -25.97 1.34
CA THR A 120 12.91 -27.00 2.08
C THR A 120 12.00 -27.83 1.21
N SER A 121 11.35 -27.25 0.20
CA SER A 121 10.36 -27.94 -0.64
C SER A 121 10.90 -28.28 -2.05
N THR A 122 10.22 -29.18 -2.74
CA THR A 122 10.49 -29.51 -4.15
C THR A 122 9.30 -29.12 -5.02
N GLU A 123 9.54 -28.93 -6.31
CA GLU A 123 8.49 -28.60 -7.28
C GLU A 123 7.37 -29.68 -7.35
N VAL A 124 7.73 -30.95 -7.13
CA VAL A 124 6.78 -32.07 -7.06
C VAL A 124 5.83 -31.91 -5.88
N MET A 125 6.34 -31.45 -4.73
CA MET A 125 5.50 -31.17 -3.56
C MET A 125 4.56 -29.99 -3.84
N LEU A 126 5.07 -28.91 -4.44
CA LEU A 126 4.25 -27.76 -4.83
C LEU A 126 3.15 -28.15 -5.82
N SER A 127 3.42 -29.11 -6.69
CA SER A 127 2.44 -29.64 -7.66
C SER A 127 1.45 -30.65 -7.06
N SER A 128 1.52 -30.93 -5.76
CA SER A 128 0.64 -31.91 -5.11
C SER A 128 -0.81 -31.40 -5.01
N ARG A 129 -1.73 -32.17 -5.58
CA ARG A 129 -3.17 -31.88 -5.55
C ARG A 129 -3.75 -31.79 -4.14
N ALA A 130 -3.24 -32.60 -3.21
CA ALA A 130 -3.69 -32.56 -1.81
C ALA A 130 -3.32 -31.24 -1.12
N ILE A 131 -2.14 -30.71 -1.45
CA ILE A 131 -1.66 -29.43 -0.91
C ILE A 131 -2.47 -28.28 -1.51
N HIS A 132 -2.78 -28.32 -2.81
CA HIS A 132 -3.68 -27.33 -3.42
C HIS A 132 -5.05 -27.30 -2.77
N TYR A 133 -5.68 -28.46 -2.56
CA TYR A 133 -7.00 -28.54 -1.93
C TYR A 133 -7.01 -28.01 -0.49
N ALA A 134 -5.99 -28.36 0.30
CA ALA A 134 -5.83 -27.83 1.66
C ALA A 134 -5.60 -26.31 1.67
N ASN A 135 -4.84 -25.79 0.70
CA ASN A 135 -4.61 -24.35 0.57
C ASN A 135 -5.91 -23.60 0.23
N TYR A 136 -6.81 -24.16 -0.58
CA TYR A 136 -8.07 -23.49 -0.91
C TYR A 136 -9.02 -23.38 0.30
N SER A 137 -9.09 -24.39 1.16
CA SER A 137 -9.86 -24.27 2.41
C SER A 137 -9.24 -23.24 3.35
N LEU A 138 -7.90 -23.12 3.39
CA LEU A 138 -7.17 -22.16 4.20
C LEU A 138 -7.20 -20.72 3.65
N LEU A 139 -7.51 -20.50 2.36
CA LEU A 139 -7.81 -19.16 1.84
C LEU A 139 -8.97 -18.51 2.59
N SER A 140 -9.89 -19.30 3.15
CA SER A 140 -11.02 -18.82 3.95
C SER A 140 -10.71 -18.64 5.44
N SER A 141 -9.45 -18.86 5.86
CA SER A 141 -9.05 -18.84 7.27
C SER A 141 -9.32 -17.48 7.93
N PRO A 142 -9.84 -17.42 9.16
CA PRO A 142 -9.99 -16.15 9.87
C PRO A 142 -8.63 -15.50 10.20
N SER A 143 -7.54 -16.27 10.22
CA SER A 143 -6.20 -15.74 10.45
C SER A 143 -5.62 -15.12 9.18
N LEU A 144 -5.26 -13.83 9.25
CA LEU A 144 -4.61 -13.11 8.16
C LEU A 144 -3.22 -13.69 7.84
N ASP A 145 -2.46 -14.12 8.84
CA ASP A 145 -1.13 -14.71 8.66
C ASP A 145 -1.20 -16.00 7.83
N VAL A 146 -2.16 -16.87 8.15
CA VAL A 146 -2.39 -18.11 7.40
C VAL A 146 -2.82 -17.78 5.97
N ALA A 147 -3.79 -16.89 5.79
CA ALA A 147 -4.27 -16.51 4.47
C ALA A 147 -3.16 -15.91 3.59
N GLN A 148 -2.30 -15.07 4.15
CA GLN A 148 -1.17 -14.48 3.43
C GLN A 148 -0.14 -15.55 3.03
N SER A 149 0.15 -16.49 3.94
CA SER A 149 1.07 -17.61 3.67
C SER A 149 0.54 -18.51 2.55
N VAL A 150 -0.77 -18.76 2.53
CA VAL A 150 -1.45 -19.47 1.43
C VAL A 150 -1.34 -18.70 0.12
N ILE A 151 -1.60 -17.40 0.11
CA ILE A 151 -1.49 -16.56 -1.11
C ILE A 151 -0.08 -16.60 -1.67
N ASN A 152 0.94 -16.51 -0.81
CA ASN A 152 2.34 -16.57 -1.21
C ASN A 152 2.68 -17.93 -1.85
N LEU A 153 2.26 -19.03 -1.21
CA LEU A 153 2.49 -20.38 -1.69
C LEU A 153 1.79 -20.64 -3.03
N LEU A 154 0.51 -20.29 -3.14
CA LEU A 154 -0.26 -20.45 -4.39
C LEU A 154 0.27 -19.57 -5.51
N THR A 155 0.74 -18.36 -5.19
CA THR A 155 1.41 -17.48 -6.17
C THR A 155 2.70 -18.12 -6.66
N LEU A 156 3.50 -18.70 -5.75
CA LEU A 156 4.72 -19.43 -6.13
C LEU A 156 4.37 -20.58 -7.07
N THR A 157 3.41 -21.44 -6.70
CA THR A 157 3.02 -22.58 -7.54
C THR A 157 2.51 -22.15 -8.92
N ALA A 158 1.72 -21.08 -9.01
CA ALA A 158 1.26 -20.55 -10.28
C ALA A 158 2.40 -20.07 -11.19
N THR A 159 3.53 -19.66 -10.60
CA THR A 159 4.72 -19.21 -11.35
C THR A 159 5.72 -20.33 -11.67
N THR A 160 5.86 -21.33 -10.79
CA THR A 160 6.80 -22.44 -10.99
C THR A 160 6.20 -23.57 -11.81
N SER A 161 4.92 -23.88 -11.58
CA SER A 161 4.23 -25.05 -12.16
C SER A 161 2.84 -24.66 -12.67
N PRO A 162 2.76 -23.75 -13.67
CA PRO A 162 1.50 -23.18 -14.16
C PRO A 162 0.54 -24.23 -14.73
N GLU A 163 1.05 -25.29 -15.37
CA GLU A 163 0.20 -26.36 -15.94
C GLU A 163 -0.62 -27.08 -14.86
N THR A 164 -0.02 -27.33 -13.70
CA THR A 164 -0.70 -27.94 -12.55
C THR A 164 -1.69 -26.95 -11.93
N PHE A 165 -1.28 -25.70 -11.76
CA PHE A 165 -2.11 -24.67 -11.12
C PHE A 165 -3.34 -24.30 -11.95
N PHE A 166 -3.21 -24.21 -13.28
CA PHE A 166 -4.31 -23.90 -14.20
C PHE A 166 -4.96 -25.15 -14.81
N SER A 167 -4.84 -26.30 -14.15
CA SER A 167 -5.57 -27.52 -14.55
C SER A 167 -7.09 -27.28 -14.56
N PRO A 168 -7.86 -27.97 -15.43
CA PRO A 168 -9.32 -27.81 -15.52
C PRO A 168 -10.04 -27.99 -14.17
N GLU A 169 -9.55 -28.90 -13.33
CA GLU A 169 -10.10 -29.16 -12.00
C GLU A 169 -9.89 -27.97 -11.06
N THR A 170 -8.67 -27.43 -11.00
CA THR A 170 -8.37 -26.27 -10.16
C THR A 170 -9.11 -25.01 -10.65
N VAL A 171 -9.17 -24.81 -11.97
CA VAL A 171 -9.91 -23.69 -12.57
C VAL A 171 -11.41 -23.78 -12.23
N SER A 172 -11.99 -24.97 -12.26
CA SER A 172 -13.39 -25.20 -11.87
C SER A 172 -13.64 -24.86 -10.40
N GLU A 173 -12.70 -25.19 -9.52
CA GLU A 173 -12.76 -24.85 -8.09
C GLU A 173 -12.68 -23.34 -7.86
N PHE A 174 -11.78 -22.64 -8.57
CA PHE A 174 -11.74 -21.18 -8.51
C PHE A 174 -13.01 -20.53 -9.03
N HIS A 175 -13.60 -21.05 -10.12
CA HIS A 175 -14.91 -20.58 -10.56
C HIS A 175 -15.98 -20.77 -9.48
N TYR A 176 -15.99 -21.92 -8.79
CA TYR A 176 -16.91 -22.14 -7.67
C TYR A 176 -16.75 -21.07 -6.57
N PHE A 177 -15.53 -20.76 -6.15
CA PHE A 177 -15.28 -19.70 -5.15
C PHE A 177 -15.56 -18.28 -5.64
N LEU A 178 -15.39 -18.03 -6.93
CA LEU A 178 -15.69 -16.72 -7.53
C LEU A 178 -17.19 -16.52 -7.73
N THR A 179 -17.97 -17.59 -7.92
CA THR A 179 -19.42 -17.45 -8.08
C THR A 179 -20.09 -16.98 -6.79
N PRO A 180 -21.10 -16.09 -6.86
CA PRO A 180 -21.84 -15.63 -5.69
C PRO A 180 -22.76 -16.73 -5.13
N SER A 181 -22.16 -17.73 -4.49
CA SER A 181 -22.83 -18.90 -3.92
C SER A 181 -22.99 -18.71 -2.42
N HIS A 182 -24.17 -18.24 -2.02
CA HIS A 182 -24.70 -18.17 -0.65
C HIS A 182 -24.07 -17.15 0.32
N SER A 183 -24.99 -16.46 1.00
CA SER A 183 -24.81 -15.33 1.91
C SER A 183 -24.24 -15.71 3.28
N ASN A 184 -23.03 -16.27 3.34
CA ASN A 184 -22.29 -16.34 4.60
C ASN A 184 -20.95 -15.60 4.47
N ALA A 185 -20.48 -15.03 5.58
CA ALA A 185 -19.28 -14.17 5.62
C ALA A 185 -17.99 -14.92 5.23
N SER A 186 -17.95 -16.23 5.46
CA SER A 186 -16.82 -17.09 5.06
C SER A 186 -16.72 -17.22 3.53
N SER A 187 -17.86 -17.32 2.83
CA SER A 187 -17.91 -17.38 1.35
C SER A 187 -17.44 -16.05 0.72
N GLN A 188 -17.85 -14.91 1.26
CA GLN A 188 -17.38 -13.60 0.78
C GLN A 188 -15.87 -13.39 1.00
N THR A 189 -15.35 -13.80 2.16
CA THR A 189 -13.91 -13.73 2.45
C THR A 189 -13.11 -14.59 1.47
N ALA A 190 -13.59 -15.80 1.18
CA ALA A 190 -12.99 -16.70 0.20
C ALA A 190 -12.99 -16.09 -1.21
N GLN A 191 -14.11 -15.50 -1.62
CA GLN A 191 -14.26 -14.86 -2.94
C GLN A 191 -13.27 -13.71 -3.11
N ILE A 192 -13.19 -12.80 -2.14
CA ILE A 192 -12.28 -11.63 -2.19
C ILE A 192 -10.83 -12.08 -2.26
N ARG A 193 -10.42 -13.04 -1.40
CA ARG A 193 -9.04 -13.54 -1.37
C ARG A 193 -8.68 -14.36 -2.59
N THR A 194 -9.65 -15.07 -3.19
CA THR A 194 -9.46 -15.76 -4.46
C THR A 194 -9.23 -14.75 -5.58
N ALA A 195 -10.04 -13.68 -5.65
CA ALA A 195 -9.86 -12.62 -6.63
C ALA A 195 -8.51 -11.89 -6.44
N ASP A 196 -8.12 -11.60 -5.20
CA ASP A 196 -6.85 -10.97 -4.85
C ASP A 196 -5.64 -11.86 -5.23
N LEU A 197 -5.71 -13.16 -4.95
CA LEU A 197 -4.71 -14.14 -5.38
C LEU A 197 -4.53 -14.11 -6.91
N LEU A 198 -5.64 -14.20 -7.66
CA LEU A 198 -5.60 -14.26 -9.12
C LEU A 198 -5.06 -12.97 -9.73
N ILE A 199 -5.44 -11.82 -9.19
CA ILE A 199 -4.89 -10.51 -9.58
C ILE A 199 -3.40 -10.41 -9.22
N THR A 200 -3.00 -10.91 -8.06
CA THR A 200 -1.60 -10.94 -7.62
C THR A 200 -0.76 -11.77 -8.59
N ILE A 201 -1.23 -12.96 -8.98
CA ILE A 201 -0.59 -13.81 -10.00
C ILE A 201 -0.53 -13.09 -11.35
N ALA A 202 -1.65 -12.53 -11.81
CA ALA A 202 -1.76 -11.83 -13.08
C ALA A 202 -0.83 -10.59 -13.15
N SER A 203 -0.49 -10.00 -12.00
CA SER A 203 0.40 -8.85 -11.90
C SER A 203 1.89 -9.21 -11.88
N LYS A 204 2.27 -10.50 -11.81
CA LYS A 204 3.68 -10.93 -11.73
C LYS A 204 4.42 -10.84 -13.06
N SER A 205 3.79 -11.26 -14.15
CA SER A 205 4.38 -11.29 -15.49
C SER A 205 3.31 -11.34 -16.56
N GLU A 206 3.66 -11.01 -17.80
CA GLU A 206 2.77 -11.13 -18.95
C GLU A 206 2.32 -12.58 -19.17
N ALA A 207 3.23 -13.56 -19.01
CA ALA A 207 2.90 -14.99 -19.13
C ALA A 207 1.88 -15.43 -18.06
N SER A 208 2.07 -14.99 -16.81
CA SER A 208 1.12 -15.26 -15.72
C SER A 208 -0.23 -14.61 -16.00
N PHE A 209 -0.24 -13.38 -16.51
CA PHE A 209 -1.47 -12.71 -16.89
C PHE A 209 -2.24 -13.49 -17.96
N THR A 210 -1.57 -13.88 -19.05
CA THR A 210 -2.18 -14.65 -20.13
C THR A 210 -2.74 -15.98 -19.61
N ALA A 211 -2.05 -16.67 -18.68
CA ALA A 211 -2.55 -17.91 -18.09
C ALA A 211 -3.86 -17.69 -17.28
N VAL A 212 -3.92 -16.66 -16.44
CA VAL A 212 -5.15 -16.33 -15.68
C VAL A 212 -6.27 -15.85 -16.61
N GLU A 213 -5.95 -15.10 -17.67
CA GLU A 213 -6.94 -14.61 -18.63
C GLU A 213 -7.53 -15.76 -19.47
N THR A 214 -6.67 -16.62 -20.03
CA THR A 214 -7.08 -17.74 -20.89
C THR A 214 -7.82 -18.85 -20.13
N SER A 215 -7.56 -19.01 -18.83
CA SER A 215 -8.37 -19.87 -17.96
C SER A 215 -9.77 -19.32 -17.68
N GLY A 216 -10.06 -18.07 -18.06
CA GLY A 216 -11.37 -17.44 -17.89
C GLY A 216 -11.63 -16.88 -16.49
N LEU A 217 -10.64 -16.96 -15.58
CA LEU A 217 -10.78 -16.60 -14.17
C LEU A 217 -10.81 -15.07 -13.93
N LEU A 218 -10.30 -14.26 -14.85
CA LEU A 218 -10.38 -12.79 -14.73
C LEU A 218 -11.78 -12.24 -15.03
N ASN A 219 -12.58 -12.92 -15.85
CA ASN A 219 -13.87 -12.39 -16.31
C ASN A 219 -14.90 -12.20 -15.17
N PRO A 220 -15.09 -13.17 -14.25
CA PRO A 220 -15.94 -12.98 -13.08
C PRO A 220 -15.51 -11.77 -12.24
N ILE A 221 -14.19 -11.63 -12.01
CA ILE A 221 -13.60 -10.55 -11.21
C ILE A 221 -13.86 -9.17 -11.84
N ALA A 222 -13.84 -9.07 -13.17
CA ALA A 222 -14.08 -7.82 -13.88
C ALA A 222 -15.56 -7.40 -13.94
N LYS A 223 -16.50 -8.35 -13.89
CA LYS A 223 -17.92 -8.08 -14.15
C LYS A 223 -18.77 -8.16 -12.89
N GLU A 224 -18.73 -9.28 -12.19
CA GLU A 224 -19.67 -9.58 -11.12
C GLU A 224 -19.62 -8.57 -9.97
N PRO A 225 -18.43 -8.14 -9.48
CA PRO A 225 -18.38 -7.16 -8.41
C PRO A 225 -18.98 -5.82 -8.81
N LEU A 226 -18.80 -5.37 -10.06
CA LEU A 226 -19.28 -4.07 -10.53
C LEU A 226 -20.79 -4.04 -10.78
N GLU A 227 -21.42 -5.20 -10.95
CA GLU A 227 -22.88 -5.36 -11.09
C GLU A 227 -23.57 -5.66 -9.76
N SER A 228 -22.80 -5.86 -8.68
CA SER A 228 -23.34 -6.17 -7.36
C SER A 228 -24.19 -5.03 -6.80
N LYS A 229 -25.30 -5.40 -6.15
CA LYS A 229 -26.13 -4.47 -5.38
C LYS A 229 -25.46 -4.07 -4.07
N ASP A 230 -24.64 -4.96 -3.51
CA ASP A 230 -23.89 -4.70 -2.30
C ASP A 230 -22.72 -3.74 -2.59
N VAL A 231 -22.75 -2.56 -1.97
CA VAL A 231 -21.72 -1.53 -2.17
C VAL A 231 -20.34 -2.02 -1.75
N MET A 232 -20.24 -2.83 -0.69
CA MET A 232 -18.94 -3.33 -0.22
C MET A 232 -18.29 -4.25 -1.25
N THR A 233 -19.07 -5.11 -1.89
CA THR A 233 -18.63 -5.93 -3.03
C THR A 233 -18.18 -5.06 -4.20
N ARG A 234 -18.94 -4.01 -4.57
CA ARG A 234 -18.53 -3.07 -5.63
C ARG A 234 -17.21 -2.38 -5.31
N LEU A 235 -17.08 -1.83 -4.10
CA LEU A 235 -15.87 -1.09 -3.67
C LEU A 235 -14.64 -2.00 -3.69
N THR A 236 -14.78 -3.22 -3.17
CA THR A 236 -13.71 -4.22 -3.20
C THR A 236 -13.33 -4.57 -4.64
N GLY A 237 -14.31 -4.75 -5.52
CA GLY A 237 -14.08 -4.96 -6.95
C GLY A 237 -13.33 -3.81 -7.62
N ILE A 238 -13.71 -2.56 -7.35
CA ILE A 238 -13.02 -1.38 -7.87
C ILE A 238 -11.56 -1.35 -7.38
N GLU A 239 -11.31 -1.61 -6.10
CA GLU A 239 -9.95 -1.62 -5.53
C GLU A 239 -9.08 -2.71 -6.15
N LEU A 240 -9.59 -3.94 -6.24
CA LEU A 240 -8.93 -5.07 -6.87
C LEU A 240 -8.57 -4.75 -8.34
N LEU A 241 -9.52 -4.26 -9.13
CA LEU A 241 -9.29 -3.89 -10.54
C LEU A 241 -8.35 -2.70 -10.70
N THR A 242 -8.29 -1.79 -9.72
CA THR A 242 -7.35 -0.66 -9.71
C THR A 242 -5.89 -1.13 -9.71
N SER A 243 -5.59 -2.28 -9.08
CA SER A 243 -4.23 -2.81 -9.02
C SER A 243 -3.69 -3.23 -10.40
N LEU A 244 -4.58 -3.65 -11.32
CA LEU A 244 -4.22 -4.09 -12.67
C LEU A 244 -3.80 -2.94 -13.59
N ILE A 245 -4.13 -1.69 -13.26
CA ILE A 245 -3.81 -0.51 -14.07
C ILE A 245 -2.30 -0.37 -14.29
N ARG A 246 -1.47 -0.81 -13.35
CA ARG A 246 -0.02 -0.64 -13.40
C ARG A 246 0.65 -1.51 -14.48
N ALA A 247 -0.04 -2.52 -14.99
CA ALA A 247 0.46 -3.41 -16.02
C ALA A 247 -0.20 -3.09 -17.38
N THR A 248 0.59 -3.03 -18.45
CA THR A 248 0.08 -2.72 -19.81
C THR A 248 -0.97 -3.72 -20.28
N HIS A 249 -0.74 -5.01 -20.02
CA HIS A 249 -1.70 -6.08 -20.30
C HIS A 249 -2.97 -5.98 -19.43
N GLY A 250 -2.82 -5.58 -18.17
CA GLY A 250 -3.94 -5.35 -17.25
C GLY A 250 -4.84 -4.23 -17.74
N LEU A 251 -4.27 -3.09 -18.14
CA LEU A 251 -5.03 -1.98 -18.73
C LEU A 251 -5.78 -2.40 -20.01
N THR A 252 -5.12 -3.15 -20.90
CA THR A 252 -5.73 -3.66 -22.14
C THR A 252 -6.95 -4.55 -21.84
N PHE A 253 -6.85 -5.39 -20.81
CA PHE A 253 -7.95 -6.21 -20.35
C PHE A 253 -9.09 -5.38 -19.74
N LEU A 254 -8.78 -4.39 -18.89
CA LEU A 254 -9.80 -3.50 -18.29
C LEU A 254 -10.61 -2.75 -19.35
N GLU A 255 -9.98 -2.37 -20.46
CA GLU A 255 -10.67 -1.79 -21.61
C GLU A 255 -11.57 -2.81 -22.31
N LYS A 256 -11.03 -3.97 -22.71
CA LYS A 256 -11.77 -5.02 -23.44
C LYS A 256 -12.92 -5.63 -22.64
N SER A 257 -12.77 -5.72 -21.32
CA SER A 257 -13.80 -6.27 -20.42
C SER A 257 -14.92 -5.27 -20.09
N GLY A 258 -14.81 -4.02 -20.53
CA GLY A 258 -15.82 -2.98 -20.31
C GLY A 258 -15.72 -2.30 -18.94
N VAL A 259 -14.67 -2.58 -18.15
CA VAL A 259 -14.47 -1.98 -16.82
C VAL A 259 -14.34 -0.46 -16.94
N LEU A 260 -13.58 0.05 -17.92
CA LEU A 260 -13.44 1.51 -18.11
C LEU A 260 -14.78 2.20 -18.39
N THR A 261 -15.66 1.56 -19.18
CA THR A 261 -17.02 2.06 -19.41
C THR A 261 -17.79 2.15 -18.10
N LYS A 262 -17.72 1.08 -17.29
CA LYS A 262 -18.45 1.01 -16.03
C LYS A 262 -17.96 2.01 -15.00
N MET A 263 -16.64 2.22 -14.90
CA MET A 263 -16.07 3.27 -14.04
C MET A 263 -16.54 4.66 -14.49
N SER A 264 -16.62 4.92 -15.79
CA SER A 264 -17.14 6.20 -16.31
C SER A 264 -18.61 6.42 -15.92
N GLU A 265 -19.45 5.38 -16.00
CA GLU A 265 -20.83 5.45 -15.52
C GLU A 265 -20.90 5.81 -14.03
N PHE A 266 -20.07 5.20 -13.19
CA PHE A 266 -20.01 5.50 -11.76
C PHE A 266 -19.54 6.92 -11.46
N VAL A 267 -18.55 7.44 -12.19
CA VAL A 267 -18.10 8.84 -12.04
C VAL A 267 -19.21 9.83 -12.40
N LYS A 268 -20.02 9.50 -13.42
CA LYS A 268 -21.13 10.33 -13.91
C LYS A 268 -22.42 10.20 -13.08
N ALA A 269 -22.48 9.24 -12.15
CA ALA A 269 -23.65 9.07 -11.30
C ALA A 269 -23.92 10.34 -10.48
N THR A 270 -25.19 10.69 -10.32
CA THR A 270 -25.59 11.96 -9.68
C THR A 270 -26.53 11.80 -8.49
N ASP A 271 -26.83 10.56 -8.12
CA ASP A 271 -27.64 10.27 -6.94
C ASP A 271 -26.80 10.48 -5.68
N ASP A 272 -27.42 11.09 -4.67
CA ASP A 272 -26.78 11.46 -3.40
C ASP A 272 -26.96 10.40 -2.32
N ASP A 273 -27.46 9.20 -2.67
CA ASP A 273 -27.49 8.08 -1.74
C ASP A 273 -26.07 7.61 -1.40
N VAL A 274 -25.91 7.06 -0.20
CA VAL A 274 -24.59 6.69 0.36
C VAL A 274 -23.86 5.71 -0.56
N ASP A 275 -24.56 4.74 -1.14
CA ASP A 275 -23.96 3.69 -1.95
C ASP A 275 -23.44 4.26 -3.28
N THR A 276 -24.20 5.14 -3.92
CA THR A 276 -23.78 5.85 -5.13
C THR A 276 -22.60 6.78 -4.86
N VAL A 277 -22.65 7.55 -3.77
CA VAL A 277 -21.56 8.46 -3.38
C VAL A 277 -20.26 7.69 -3.15
N LEU A 278 -20.29 6.58 -2.40
CA LEU A 278 -19.11 5.76 -2.16
C LEU A 278 -18.56 5.14 -3.44
N THR A 279 -19.43 4.60 -4.29
CA THR A 279 -19.04 3.98 -5.57
C THR A 279 -18.42 5.03 -6.51
N ARG A 280 -19.01 6.23 -6.55
CA ARG A 280 -18.51 7.37 -7.34
C ARG A 280 -17.13 7.82 -6.87
N VAL A 281 -16.94 7.96 -5.55
CA VAL A 281 -15.63 8.31 -4.96
C VAL A 281 -14.57 7.27 -5.33
N ALA A 282 -14.89 5.99 -5.24
CA ALA A 282 -13.97 4.92 -5.61
C ALA A 282 -13.62 4.95 -7.12
N ALA A 283 -14.59 5.20 -7.99
CA ALA A 283 -14.37 5.32 -9.43
C ALA A 283 -13.54 6.58 -9.80
N ILE A 284 -13.74 7.70 -9.10
CA ILE A 284 -12.88 8.89 -9.23
C ILE A 284 -11.44 8.56 -8.82
N GLY A 285 -11.26 7.84 -7.70
CA GLY A 285 -9.96 7.39 -7.23
C GLY A 285 -9.26 6.42 -8.20
N PHE A 286 -10.02 5.51 -8.83
CA PHE A 286 -9.54 4.66 -9.92
C PHE A 286 -8.99 5.52 -11.07
N TYR A 287 -9.75 6.50 -11.55
CA TYR A 287 -9.31 7.38 -12.64
C TYR A 287 -8.09 8.22 -12.26
N ALA A 288 -8.06 8.75 -11.03
CA ALA A 288 -6.93 9.53 -10.54
C ALA A 288 -5.60 8.74 -10.57
N LYS A 289 -5.64 7.43 -10.31
CA LYS A 289 -4.48 6.53 -10.45
C LYS A 289 -4.19 6.18 -11.91
N LEU A 290 -5.24 6.00 -12.71
CA LEU A 290 -5.15 5.68 -14.14
C LEU A 290 -4.39 6.76 -14.93
N VAL A 291 -4.69 8.03 -14.68
CA VAL A 291 -4.06 9.16 -15.39
C VAL A 291 -2.56 9.23 -15.17
N VAL A 292 -2.09 8.93 -13.96
CA VAL A 292 -0.66 8.90 -13.62
C VAL A 292 0.09 7.84 -14.45
N VAL A 293 -0.55 6.71 -14.76
CA VAL A 293 0.06 5.61 -15.53
C VAL A 293 0.07 5.90 -17.03
N LEU A 294 -1.00 6.48 -17.57
CA LEU A 294 -1.20 6.63 -19.01
C LEU A 294 -0.32 7.69 -19.68
N LYS A 295 0.12 8.71 -18.93
CA LYS A 295 0.91 9.83 -19.44
C LYS A 295 0.29 10.43 -20.72
N GLU A 296 0.87 10.15 -21.88
CA GLU A 296 0.45 10.68 -23.19
C GLU A 296 -0.90 10.13 -23.69
N ALA A 297 -1.36 8.97 -23.19
CA ALA A 297 -2.60 8.34 -23.65
C ALA A 297 -3.89 8.92 -23.00
N VAL A 298 -3.76 9.87 -22.06
CA VAL A 298 -4.89 10.44 -21.31
C VAL A 298 -5.94 11.07 -22.23
N GLY A 299 -5.52 11.75 -23.30
CA GLY A 299 -6.46 12.40 -24.23
C GLY A 299 -7.37 11.43 -25.00
N VAL A 300 -6.86 10.22 -25.30
CA VAL A 300 -7.65 9.17 -25.98
C VAL A 300 -8.72 8.63 -25.04
N LEU A 301 -8.34 8.31 -23.79
CA LEU A 301 -9.31 7.88 -22.78
C LEU A 301 -10.34 8.96 -22.50
N GLU A 302 -9.93 10.22 -22.43
CA GLU A 302 -10.88 11.30 -22.18
C GLU A 302 -11.92 11.41 -23.29
N THR A 303 -11.50 11.26 -24.55
CA THR A 303 -12.43 11.28 -25.69
C THR A 303 -13.38 10.08 -25.66
N GLY A 304 -12.91 8.91 -25.23
CA GLY A 304 -13.73 7.69 -25.17
C GLY A 304 -14.70 7.64 -23.99
N TYR A 305 -14.28 8.13 -22.82
CA TYR A 305 -15.00 7.90 -21.55
C TYR A 305 -15.46 9.17 -20.84
N GLY A 306 -14.86 10.34 -21.10
CA GLY A 306 -15.27 11.61 -20.47
C GLY A 306 -15.15 11.64 -18.95
N PHE A 307 -14.06 11.07 -18.42
CA PHE A 307 -13.80 11.01 -16.99
C PHE A 307 -13.46 12.38 -16.40
N CYS A 308 -12.51 13.08 -17.03
CA CYS A 308 -12.09 14.41 -16.63
C CYS A 308 -13.26 15.38 -16.75
N GLU A 309 -14.04 15.30 -17.84
CA GLU A 309 -15.27 16.07 -18.00
C GLU A 309 -16.21 15.91 -16.81
N ALA A 310 -16.53 14.67 -16.43
CA ALA A 310 -17.46 14.40 -15.34
C ALA A 310 -16.93 14.88 -13.97
N ILE A 311 -15.62 14.72 -13.72
CA ILE A 311 -14.95 15.21 -12.50
C ILE A 311 -14.96 16.73 -12.43
N CYS A 312 -14.54 17.40 -13.51
CA CYS A 312 -14.50 18.85 -13.62
C CYS A 312 -15.90 19.45 -13.49
N PHE A 313 -16.90 18.85 -14.14
CA PHE A 313 -18.29 19.27 -14.05
C PHE A 313 -18.83 19.18 -12.62
N ALA A 314 -18.53 18.09 -11.90
CA ALA A 314 -18.94 17.93 -10.51
C ALA A 314 -18.34 19.00 -9.59
N LEU A 315 -17.07 19.39 -9.81
CA LEU A 315 -16.46 20.49 -9.06
C LEU A 315 -17.11 21.84 -9.35
N MET A 316 -17.34 22.15 -10.63
CA MET A 316 -17.97 23.40 -11.03
C MET A 316 -19.37 23.54 -10.41
N GLN A 317 -20.18 22.48 -10.46
CA GLN A 317 -21.49 22.47 -9.79
C GLN A 317 -21.40 22.72 -8.28
N SER A 318 -20.35 22.21 -7.63
CA SER A 318 -20.13 22.41 -6.20
C SER A 318 -19.76 23.86 -5.84
N TRP A 319 -19.17 24.62 -6.78
CA TRP A 319 -18.83 26.02 -6.59
C TRP A 319 -19.98 26.96 -6.94
N ASP A 320 -20.74 26.66 -8.01
CA ASP A 320 -21.86 27.50 -8.46
C ASP A 320 -23.11 27.36 -7.56
N GLY A 321 -23.14 26.34 -6.70
CA GLY A 321 -24.24 26.10 -5.75
C GLY A 321 -25.54 25.64 -6.41
N GLU A 322 -25.53 25.33 -7.71
CA GLU A 322 -26.69 24.89 -8.48
C GLU A 322 -27.19 23.50 -8.04
N ARG A 323 -26.27 22.64 -7.60
CA ARG A 323 -26.58 21.29 -7.15
C ARG A 323 -25.75 20.94 -5.92
N HIS A 324 -26.38 20.29 -4.95
CA HIS A 324 -25.65 19.69 -3.85
C HIS A 324 -24.74 18.59 -4.39
N VAL A 325 -23.45 18.69 -4.08
CA VAL A 325 -22.46 17.65 -4.33
C VAL A 325 -21.91 17.25 -2.97
N SER A 326 -21.95 15.94 -2.66
CA SER A 326 -21.45 15.46 -1.38
C SER A 326 -20.00 15.88 -1.16
N THR A 327 -19.65 16.18 0.10
CA THR A 327 -18.29 16.62 0.46
C THR A 327 -17.24 15.60 0.05
N GLN A 328 -17.55 14.31 0.16
CA GLN A 328 -16.67 13.19 -0.21
C GLN A 328 -16.36 13.17 -1.72
N VAL A 329 -17.38 13.35 -2.57
CA VAL A 329 -17.20 13.41 -4.03
C VAL A 329 -16.40 14.65 -4.40
N ARG A 330 -16.74 15.79 -3.81
CA ARG A 330 -16.04 17.05 -4.06
C ARG A 330 -14.55 16.97 -3.71
N ASP A 331 -14.21 16.42 -2.54
CA ASP A 331 -12.83 16.25 -2.10
C ASP A 331 -12.08 15.23 -3.00
N ALA A 332 -12.74 14.13 -3.39
CA ALA A 332 -12.17 13.17 -4.34
C ALA A 332 -11.90 13.80 -5.72
N CYS A 333 -12.81 14.67 -6.20
CA CYS A 333 -12.62 15.39 -7.45
C CYS A 333 -11.45 16.38 -7.37
N LEU A 334 -11.27 17.10 -6.27
CA LEU A 334 -10.12 18.00 -6.09
C LEU A 334 -8.81 17.22 -6.22
N VAL A 335 -8.68 16.11 -5.49
CA VAL A 335 -7.49 15.24 -5.55
C VAL A 335 -7.27 14.72 -6.97
N ALA A 336 -8.34 14.29 -7.66
CA ALA A 336 -8.23 13.81 -9.03
C ALA A 336 -7.73 14.90 -9.99
N VAL A 337 -8.27 16.12 -9.91
CA VAL A 337 -7.79 17.25 -10.73
C VAL A 337 -6.34 17.61 -10.41
N GLY A 338 -5.94 17.58 -9.14
CA GLY A 338 -4.55 17.74 -8.73
C GLY A 338 -3.62 16.72 -9.39
N ASN A 339 -3.98 15.44 -9.38
CA ASN A 339 -3.21 14.37 -10.00
C ASN A 339 -3.20 14.47 -11.53
N ILE A 340 -4.32 14.85 -12.16
CA ILE A 340 -4.40 15.09 -13.61
C ILE A 340 -3.46 16.21 -14.00
N GLY A 341 -3.56 17.36 -13.32
CA GLY A 341 -2.74 18.54 -13.62
C GLY A 341 -1.28 18.44 -13.16
N GLY A 342 -0.91 17.43 -12.38
CA GLY A 342 0.49 17.10 -12.07
C GLY A 342 1.26 16.49 -13.25
N SER A 343 0.57 16.04 -14.29
CA SER A 343 1.17 15.57 -15.55
C SER A 343 1.08 16.63 -16.64
N ARG A 344 2.01 16.65 -17.60
CA ARG A 344 1.96 17.57 -18.76
C ARG A 344 0.66 17.46 -19.56
N VAL A 345 0.28 16.24 -19.90
CA VAL A 345 -0.86 15.97 -20.79
C VAL A 345 -2.18 16.29 -20.09
N GLY A 346 -2.30 15.92 -18.81
CA GLY A 346 -3.47 16.27 -18.01
C GLY A 346 -3.57 17.77 -17.75
N LEU A 347 -2.45 18.46 -17.48
CA LEU A 347 -2.47 19.93 -17.37
C LEU A 347 -2.88 20.59 -18.69
N SER A 348 -2.35 20.12 -19.82
CA SER A 348 -2.76 20.59 -21.15
C SER A 348 -4.26 20.42 -21.38
N LEU A 349 -4.83 19.28 -20.97
CA LEU A 349 -6.26 19.00 -21.06
C LEU A 349 -7.07 19.97 -20.20
N LEU A 350 -6.69 20.18 -18.94
CA LEU A 350 -7.35 21.10 -18.02
C LEU A 350 -7.30 22.54 -18.52
N VAL A 351 -6.14 23.01 -18.97
CA VAL A 351 -5.97 24.37 -19.52
C VAL A 351 -6.83 24.57 -20.77
N ALA A 352 -6.87 23.58 -21.66
CA ALA A 352 -7.57 23.72 -22.94
C ALA A 352 -9.10 23.57 -22.82
N ARG A 353 -9.59 22.69 -21.95
CA ARG A 353 -11.02 22.32 -21.90
C ARG A 353 -11.73 22.71 -20.61
N TYR A 354 -11.01 22.80 -19.49
CA TYR A 354 -11.59 23.00 -18.15
C TYR A 354 -10.85 24.07 -17.32
N PRO A 355 -10.53 25.27 -17.86
CA PRO A 355 -9.76 26.28 -17.14
C PRO A 355 -10.44 26.74 -15.84
N GLY A 356 -11.78 26.75 -15.80
CA GLY A 356 -12.55 27.07 -14.59
C GLY A 356 -12.23 26.15 -13.40
N CYS A 357 -11.83 24.90 -13.64
CA CYS A 357 -11.41 24.00 -12.56
C CYS A 357 -10.09 24.42 -11.92
N LEU A 358 -9.14 24.95 -12.72
CA LEU A 358 -7.87 25.45 -12.19
C LEU A 358 -8.11 26.70 -11.33
N VAL A 359 -8.95 27.61 -11.81
CA VAL A 359 -9.36 28.82 -11.07
C VAL A 359 -10.06 28.43 -9.75
N GLY A 360 -11.06 27.56 -9.82
CA GLY A 360 -11.84 27.17 -8.64
C GLY A 360 -11.00 26.43 -7.58
N ILE A 361 -9.98 25.65 -7.97
CA ILE A 361 -9.02 25.05 -7.02
C ILE A 361 -8.25 26.15 -6.29
N VAL A 362 -7.73 27.15 -7.02
CA VAL A 362 -6.99 28.26 -6.43
C VAL A 362 -7.89 29.07 -5.50
N GLU A 363 -9.10 29.42 -5.93
CA GLU A 363 -10.07 30.14 -5.10
C GLU A 363 -10.43 29.36 -3.83
N THR A 364 -10.63 28.05 -3.96
CA THR A 364 -10.88 27.15 -2.82
C THR A 364 -9.68 27.11 -1.88
N GLY A 365 -8.45 27.02 -2.40
CA GLY A 365 -7.24 27.03 -1.60
C GLY A 365 -7.01 28.35 -0.85
N LEU A 366 -7.36 29.48 -1.46
CA LEU A 366 -7.22 30.79 -0.83
C LEU A 366 -8.34 31.06 0.19
N ARG A 367 -9.60 30.81 -0.17
CA ARG A 367 -10.79 31.27 0.55
C ARG A 367 -11.56 30.18 1.30
N GLY A 368 -11.29 28.91 1.02
CA GLY A 368 -11.92 27.79 1.70
C GLY A 368 -11.58 27.71 3.19
N THR A 369 -12.20 26.76 3.88
CA THR A 369 -12.00 26.53 5.32
C THR A 369 -11.82 25.03 5.62
N GLY A 370 -11.13 24.74 6.72
CA GLY A 370 -10.91 23.38 7.21
C GLY A 370 -10.28 22.43 6.18
N ALA A 371 -10.66 21.14 6.25
CA ALA A 371 -10.13 20.09 5.39
C ALA A 371 -10.30 20.38 3.89
N TYR A 372 -11.38 21.05 3.50
CA TYR A 372 -11.64 21.40 2.09
C TYR A 372 -10.55 22.32 1.53
N LYS A 373 -10.10 23.30 2.32
CA LYS A 373 -8.96 24.15 1.96
C LYS A 373 -7.67 23.37 1.87
N VAL A 374 -7.41 22.47 2.82
CA VAL A 374 -6.21 21.62 2.82
C VAL A 374 -6.12 20.81 1.52
N VAL A 375 -7.18 20.09 1.16
CA VAL A 375 -7.23 19.26 -0.05
C VAL A 375 -7.05 20.10 -1.32
N ALA A 376 -7.65 21.30 -1.39
CA ALA A 376 -7.47 22.19 -2.53
C ALA A 376 -6.02 22.70 -2.68
N VAL A 377 -5.37 23.08 -1.58
CA VAL A 377 -3.97 23.53 -1.62
C VAL A 377 -3.03 22.36 -1.93
N GLN A 378 -3.30 21.15 -1.44
CA GLN A 378 -2.56 19.94 -1.81
C GLN A 378 -2.73 19.62 -3.31
N SER A 379 -3.95 19.76 -3.83
CA SER A 379 -4.21 19.54 -5.26
C SER A 379 -3.49 20.58 -6.12
N LEU A 380 -3.47 21.85 -5.68
CA LEU A 380 -2.71 22.92 -6.31
C LEU A 380 -1.20 22.65 -6.26
N SER A 381 -0.68 22.07 -5.17
CA SER A 381 0.74 21.76 -5.07
C SER A 381 1.15 20.68 -6.07
N CYS A 382 0.31 19.66 -6.30
CA CYS A 382 0.55 18.67 -7.37
C CYS A 382 0.63 19.32 -8.76
N ILE A 383 -0.24 20.30 -9.05
CA ILE A 383 -0.25 21.01 -10.33
C ILE A 383 1.02 21.85 -10.51
N LEU A 384 1.43 22.58 -9.46
CA LEU A 384 2.62 23.42 -9.50
C LEU A 384 3.90 22.57 -9.51
N ASP A 385 3.92 21.43 -8.83
CA ASP A 385 5.05 20.50 -8.77
C ASP A 385 5.08 19.50 -9.94
N ASN A 386 4.70 19.96 -11.14
CA ASN A 386 4.58 19.12 -12.33
C ASN A 386 5.88 18.40 -12.69
N ASP A 387 5.78 17.15 -13.13
CA ASP A 387 6.94 16.31 -13.48
C ASP A 387 7.75 16.86 -14.66
N ASP A 388 7.09 17.53 -15.60
CA ASP A 388 7.68 18.08 -16.83
C ASP A 388 7.93 19.60 -16.74
N TRP A 389 8.21 20.11 -15.53
CA TRP A 389 8.35 21.55 -15.22
C TRP A 389 9.39 22.30 -16.08
N GLU A 390 10.38 21.61 -16.67
CA GLU A 390 11.39 22.22 -17.55
C GLU A 390 10.84 22.65 -18.91
N ARG A 391 9.68 22.13 -19.32
CA ARG A 391 9.12 22.43 -20.63
C ARG A 391 8.45 23.80 -20.63
N ASP A 392 8.64 24.55 -21.70
CA ASP A 392 8.13 25.91 -21.83
C ASP A 392 6.59 25.99 -21.76
N ASP A 393 5.89 25.00 -22.28
CA ASP A 393 4.42 24.92 -22.23
C ASP A 393 3.92 24.75 -20.79
N VAL A 394 4.42 23.73 -20.08
CA VAL A 394 4.11 23.48 -18.66
C VAL A 394 4.49 24.67 -17.80
N SER A 395 5.73 25.16 -17.93
CA SER A 395 6.22 26.33 -17.22
C SER A 395 5.31 27.54 -17.44
N GLY A 396 4.91 27.83 -18.68
CA GLY A 396 4.02 28.94 -18.98
C GLY A 396 2.60 28.77 -18.44
N TRP A 397 2.08 27.55 -18.36
CA TRP A 397 0.77 27.26 -17.75
C TRP A 397 0.80 27.46 -16.24
N CYS A 398 1.81 26.90 -15.56
CA CYS A 398 2.01 27.07 -14.12
C CYS A 398 2.31 28.53 -13.75
N GLU A 399 3.10 29.24 -14.57
CA GLU A 399 3.38 30.67 -14.37
C GLU A 399 2.11 31.52 -14.42
N ARG A 400 1.25 31.30 -15.44
CA ARG A 400 -0.03 31.99 -15.54
C ARG A 400 -0.93 31.69 -14.35
N LEU A 401 -1.09 30.43 -13.98
CA LEU A 401 -1.88 30.03 -12.81
C LEU A 401 -1.35 30.71 -11.52
N PHE A 402 -0.03 30.74 -11.35
CA PHE A 402 0.62 31.31 -10.18
C PHE A 402 0.44 32.84 -10.08
N PHE A 403 0.66 33.57 -11.16
CA PHE A 403 0.60 35.03 -11.12
C PHE A 403 -0.83 35.58 -11.29
N GLN A 404 -1.64 34.99 -12.17
CA GLN A 404 -2.96 35.52 -12.51
C GLN A 404 -4.02 35.08 -11.51
N GLU A 405 -4.03 33.79 -11.12
CA GLU A 405 -5.06 33.24 -10.25
C GLU A 405 -4.63 33.24 -8.78
N LEU A 406 -3.43 32.73 -8.47
CA LEU A 406 -2.98 32.57 -7.09
C LEU A 406 -2.50 33.89 -6.46
N GLY A 407 -2.09 34.88 -7.26
CA GLY A 407 -1.62 36.18 -6.79
C GLY A 407 -0.14 36.21 -6.38
N GLY A 408 0.65 35.24 -6.84
CA GLY A 408 2.10 35.20 -6.67
C GLY A 408 2.59 34.89 -5.25
N MET A 409 3.86 35.25 -4.97
CA MET A 409 4.53 34.93 -3.70
C MET A 409 3.82 35.56 -2.48
N ASP A 410 3.57 36.87 -2.52
CA ASP A 410 3.15 37.63 -1.34
C ASP A 410 1.65 37.52 -1.04
N LYS A 411 0.80 37.51 -2.08
CA LYS A 411 -0.66 37.46 -1.89
C LYS A 411 -1.21 36.02 -1.94
N GLY A 412 -0.47 35.11 -2.58
CA GLY A 412 -0.87 33.72 -2.76
C GLY A 412 -0.21 32.77 -1.77
N ILE A 413 1.10 32.56 -1.91
CA ILE A 413 1.83 31.55 -1.14
C ILE A 413 2.06 31.97 0.32
N LEU A 414 2.48 33.21 0.56
CA LEU A 414 2.86 33.68 1.90
C LEU A 414 1.72 33.55 2.93
N PRO A 415 0.45 33.84 2.62
CA PRO A 415 -0.67 33.59 3.53
C PRO A 415 -0.90 32.09 3.83
N LEU A 416 -0.64 31.20 2.87
CA LEU A 416 -0.79 29.76 3.07
C LEU A 416 0.26 29.24 4.06
N ILE A 417 1.52 29.60 3.88
CA ILE A 417 2.61 29.17 4.79
C ILE A 417 2.58 29.88 6.15
N LYS A 418 1.87 31.01 6.26
CA LYS A 418 1.62 31.70 7.54
C LYS A 418 0.30 31.27 8.21
N SER A 419 -0.44 30.33 7.63
CA SER A 419 -1.69 29.84 8.19
C SER A 419 -1.49 29.32 9.61
N PHE A 420 -2.48 29.48 10.50
CA PHE A 420 -2.45 28.84 11.82
C PHE A 420 -2.66 27.33 11.74
N ASP A 421 -3.37 26.87 10.71
CA ASP A 421 -3.56 25.46 10.39
C ASP A 421 -2.27 24.87 9.81
N GLU A 422 -1.69 23.89 10.52
CA GLU A 422 -0.45 23.23 10.13
C GLU A 422 -0.57 22.49 8.79
N GLU A 423 -1.70 21.85 8.50
CA GLU A 423 -1.87 21.11 7.25
C GLU A 423 -1.91 22.05 6.05
N VAL A 424 -2.56 23.22 6.21
CA VAL A 424 -2.53 24.29 5.20
C VAL A 424 -1.11 24.83 5.03
N ARG A 425 -0.35 25.04 6.12
CA ARG A 425 1.05 25.47 6.01
C ARG A 425 1.89 24.46 5.24
N ILE A 426 1.76 23.18 5.58
CA ILE A 426 2.47 22.07 4.91
C ILE A 426 2.16 22.07 3.41
N ALA A 427 0.87 22.15 3.04
CA ALA A 427 0.46 22.21 1.64
C ALA A 427 0.97 23.48 0.94
N GLY A 428 0.96 24.63 1.62
CA GLY A 428 1.54 25.88 1.12
C GLY A 428 3.05 25.78 0.86
N TYR A 429 3.79 25.09 1.74
CA TYR A 429 5.20 24.80 1.51
C TYR A 429 5.42 23.86 0.33
N ALA A 430 4.55 22.87 0.13
CA ALA A 430 4.58 22.02 -1.05
C ALA A 430 4.38 22.85 -2.34
N CYS A 431 3.42 23.79 -2.37
CA CYS A 431 3.26 24.71 -3.49
C CYS A 431 4.53 25.54 -3.74
N LEU A 432 5.12 26.12 -2.68
CA LEU A 432 6.34 26.92 -2.80
C LEU A 432 7.53 26.08 -3.32
N LYS A 433 7.64 24.83 -2.88
CA LYS A 433 8.65 23.89 -3.33
C LYS A 433 8.53 23.61 -4.83
N GLY A 434 7.30 23.36 -5.31
CA GLY A 434 7.04 23.19 -6.74
C GLY A 434 7.40 24.45 -7.54
N VAL A 435 6.96 25.63 -7.08
CA VAL A 435 7.29 26.92 -7.71
C VAL A 435 8.79 27.18 -7.76
N ALA A 436 9.55 26.76 -6.74
CA ALA A 436 11.00 26.94 -6.69
C ALA A 436 11.77 26.16 -7.77
N LYS A 437 11.14 25.17 -8.43
CA LYS A 437 11.73 24.47 -9.58
C LYS A 437 11.85 25.38 -10.81
N TYR A 438 10.97 26.36 -10.98
CA TYR A 438 10.91 27.18 -12.19
C TYR A 438 11.80 28.42 -12.11
N SER A 439 12.35 28.85 -13.26
CA SER A 439 13.15 30.08 -13.35
C SER A 439 12.34 31.34 -13.01
N TRP A 440 11.08 31.43 -13.50
CA TRP A 440 10.17 32.53 -13.12
C TRP A 440 9.83 32.50 -11.63
N GLY A 441 9.75 31.31 -11.01
CA GLY A 441 9.51 31.15 -9.58
C GLY A 441 10.67 31.66 -8.73
N LEU A 442 11.91 31.40 -9.14
CA LEU A 442 13.11 31.95 -8.48
C LEU A 442 13.17 33.48 -8.59
N ASN A 443 12.80 34.05 -9.74
CA ASN A 443 12.71 35.50 -9.91
C ASN A 443 11.59 36.09 -9.03
N ALA A 444 10.42 35.47 -8.98
CA ALA A 444 9.33 35.87 -8.09
C ALA A 444 9.75 35.84 -6.62
N LEU A 445 10.53 34.83 -6.21
CA LEU A 445 11.09 34.75 -4.86
C LEU A 445 12.04 35.90 -4.57
N ARG A 446 12.95 36.22 -5.51
CA ARG A 446 13.89 37.34 -5.39
C ARG A 446 13.16 38.67 -5.21
N GLU A 447 12.06 38.88 -5.94
CA GLU A 447 11.25 40.09 -5.86
C GLU A 447 10.47 40.19 -4.54
N SER A 448 10.20 39.07 -3.88
CA SER A 448 9.54 39.03 -2.58
C SER A 448 10.54 39.11 -1.42
N GLY A 449 10.82 40.33 -0.97
CA GLY A 449 11.58 40.56 0.26
C GLY A 449 10.92 39.94 1.50
N GLN A 450 9.58 39.88 1.53
CA GLN A 450 8.82 39.30 2.64
C GLN A 450 8.99 37.77 2.72
N MET A 451 8.94 37.08 1.58
CA MET A 451 9.15 35.62 1.52
C MET A 451 10.57 35.27 1.92
N ILE A 452 11.57 35.99 1.40
CA ILE A 452 12.98 35.77 1.76
C ILE A 452 13.21 35.97 3.26
N ALA A 453 12.66 37.05 3.84
CA ALA A 453 12.76 37.30 5.27
C ALA A 453 12.09 36.17 6.09
N PHE A 454 10.91 35.72 5.68
CA PHE A 454 10.17 34.65 6.33
C PHE A 454 10.91 33.31 6.31
N LEU A 455 11.50 32.93 5.16
CA LEU A 455 12.24 31.67 5.01
C LEU A 455 13.54 31.65 5.84
N LEU A 456 14.22 32.80 5.96
CA LEU A 456 15.48 32.92 6.69
C LEU A 456 15.30 33.08 8.20
N ASP A 457 14.16 33.58 8.65
CA ASP A 457 13.88 33.74 10.07
C ASP A 457 13.60 32.38 10.73
N ARG A 458 14.51 31.95 11.60
CA ARG A 458 14.39 30.66 12.29
C ARG A 458 13.19 30.62 13.24
N ALA A 459 12.72 31.77 13.74
CA ALA A 459 11.66 31.87 14.73
C ALA A 459 10.24 31.78 14.13
N THR A 460 10.09 31.86 12.80
CA THR A 460 8.77 31.82 12.15
C THR A 460 8.08 30.46 12.22
N GLU A 461 8.79 29.39 12.58
CA GLU A 461 8.25 28.03 12.62
C GLU A 461 8.39 27.35 13.99
N SER A 462 7.25 27.00 14.56
CA SER A 462 7.15 26.36 15.88
C SER A 462 7.26 24.84 15.81
N THR A 463 6.79 24.21 14.72
CA THR A 463 6.66 22.75 14.66
C THR A 463 7.79 22.08 13.89
N GLN A 464 8.11 20.84 14.27
CA GLN A 464 9.22 20.10 13.64
C GLN A 464 8.96 19.82 12.17
N ILE A 465 7.70 19.55 11.80
CA ILE A 465 7.30 19.23 10.42
C ILE A 465 7.47 20.45 9.52
N CYS A 466 6.95 21.61 9.91
CA CYS A 466 7.08 22.83 9.11
C CYS A 466 8.53 23.31 9.00
N ARG A 467 9.37 23.10 10.03
CA ARG A 467 10.83 23.33 9.93
C ARG A 467 11.49 22.48 8.85
N LYS A 468 11.14 21.19 8.76
CA LYS A 468 11.64 20.28 7.70
C LYS A 468 11.15 20.72 6.32
N TRP A 469 9.89 21.13 6.19
CA TRP A 469 9.34 21.63 4.93
C TRP A 469 10.04 22.90 4.45
N ARG A 470 10.20 23.89 5.33
CA ARG A 470 10.93 25.13 5.04
C ARG A 470 12.37 24.84 4.61
N TYR A 471 13.06 23.94 5.32
CA TYR A 471 14.39 23.48 4.94
C TYR A 471 14.38 22.84 3.54
N SER A 472 13.42 21.95 3.25
CA SER A 472 13.31 21.29 1.95
C SER A 472 13.03 22.26 0.80
N VAL A 473 12.27 23.33 1.04
CA VAL A 473 12.09 24.42 0.06
C VAL A 473 13.42 25.09 -0.25
N ILE A 474 14.19 25.48 0.77
CA ILE A 474 15.48 26.14 0.56
C ILE A 474 16.48 25.21 -0.11
N GLU A 475 16.47 23.92 0.24
CA GLU A 475 17.27 22.89 -0.43
C GLU A 475 16.90 22.76 -1.92
N THR A 476 15.59 22.77 -2.24
CA THR A 476 15.09 22.72 -3.63
C THR A 476 15.49 23.97 -4.41
N ILE A 477 15.48 25.14 -3.77
CA ILE A 477 16.00 26.36 -4.36
C ILE A 477 17.49 26.18 -4.68
N LEU A 478 18.30 25.70 -3.74
CA LEU A 478 19.74 25.57 -3.96
C LEU A 478 20.12 24.46 -4.96
N SER A 479 19.31 23.40 -5.08
CA SER A 479 19.57 22.30 -6.02
C SER A 479 19.50 22.73 -7.49
N ARG A 480 18.88 23.87 -7.79
CA ARG A 480 18.89 24.54 -9.10
C ARG A 480 20.26 25.12 -9.50
N GLY A 481 21.25 25.08 -8.61
CA GLY A 481 22.64 25.43 -8.90
C GLY A 481 22.80 26.87 -9.41
N ASP A 482 23.42 27.01 -10.60
CA ASP A 482 23.73 28.31 -11.20
C ASP A 482 22.50 29.16 -11.46
N ALA A 483 21.35 28.56 -11.80
CA ALA A 483 20.11 29.30 -12.01
C ALA A 483 19.68 30.05 -10.73
N SER A 484 19.79 29.42 -9.57
CA SER A 484 19.48 30.06 -8.28
C SER A 484 20.51 31.11 -7.89
N LYS A 485 21.80 30.87 -8.16
CA LYS A 485 22.84 31.86 -7.90
C LYS A 485 22.65 33.13 -8.73
N GLN A 486 22.24 32.97 -10.00
CA GLN A 486 21.93 34.08 -10.90
C GLN A 486 20.67 34.83 -10.48
N ALA A 487 19.57 34.11 -10.17
CA ALA A 487 18.30 34.73 -9.82
C ALA A 487 18.36 35.48 -8.48
N LEU A 488 18.84 34.83 -7.41
CA LEU A 488 18.80 35.36 -6.04
C LEU A 488 19.92 36.36 -5.72
N GLN A 489 20.92 36.46 -6.60
CA GLN A 489 22.17 37.18 -6.34
C GLN A 489 22.98 36.59 -5.18
N GLU A 490 24.26 36.94 -5.14
CA GLU A 490 25.24 36.31 -4.24
C GLU A 490 24.88 36.45 -2.75
N VAL A 491 24.34 37.59 -2.34
CA VAL A 491 24.01 37.87 -0.94
C VAL A 491 22.92 36.94 -0.41
N ILE A 492 21.81 36.79 -1.13
CA ILE A 492 20.68 35.96 -0.68
C ILE A 492 21.04 34.48 -0.83
N TYR A 493 21.67 34.11 -1.95
CA TYR A 493 22.13 32.74 -2.20
C TYR A 493 23.04 32.23 -1.07
N ASN A 494 24.04 33.01 -0.65
CA ASN A 494 24.95 32.62 0.42
C ASN A 494 24.25 32.47 1.79
N ARG A 495 23.20 33.26 2.05
CA ARG A 495 22.38 33.10 3.27
C ARG A 495 21.60 31.80 3.25
N PHE A 496 21.03 31.41 2.11
CA PHE A 496 20.40 30.09 1.96
C PHE A 496 21.40 28.93 2.08
N VAL A 497 22.61 29.06 1.49
CA VAL A 497 23.67 28.06 1.66
C VAL A 497 24.03 27.89 3.13
N LYS A 498 24.22 28.99 3.87
CA LYS A 498 24.46 28.95 5.32
C LYS A 498 23.31 28.26 6.05
N TYR A 499 22.07 28.62 5.73
CA TYR A 499 20.87 28.05 6.34
C TYR A 499 20.82 26.51 6.20
N VAL A 500 21.09 26.00 5.00
CA VAL A 500 21.07 24.55 4.72
C VAL A 500 22.21 23.84 5.43
N LYS A 501 23.43 24.41 5.46
CA LYS A 501 24.57 23.84 6.19
C LYS A 501 24.32 23.69 7.70
N GLU A 502 23.58 24.63 8.28
CA GLU A 502 23.21 24.58 9.71
C GLU A 502 22.13 23.52 10.01
N GLY A 503 21.34 23.11 9.01
CA GLY A 503 20.27 22.13 9.16
C GLY A 503 18.92 22.71 9.58
N PRO A 504 17.86 21.88 9.61
CA PRO A 504 16.47 22.31 9.84
C PRO A 504 16.17 22.74 11.29
N PHE A 505 16.95 22.27 12.27
CA PHE A 505 16.71 22.47 13.70
C PHE A 505 17.72 23.39 14.38
N TYR A 506 18.58 24.05 13.61
CA TYR A 506 19.55 24.98 14.16
C TYR A 506 18.86 26.14 14.89
N ALA A 507 19.34 26.41 16.11
CA ALA A 507 19.01 27.58 16.90
C ALA A 507 20.32 28.23 17.33
N GLU A 508 20.43 29.55 17.17
CA GLU A 508 21.58 30.28 17.70
C GLU A 508 21.59 30.17 19.22
N ALA A 509 22.73 29.78 19.79
CA ALA A 509 22.91 29.73 21.23
C ALA A 509 22.76 31.15 21.80
N GLN A 510 21.67 31.42 22.51
CA GLN A 510 21.56 32.67 23.24
C GLN A 510 22.52 32.61 24.43
N PRO A 511 23.42 33.60 24.60
CA PRO A 511 24.25 33.67 25.81
C PRO A 511 23.32 33.80 27.02
N GLN A 512 23.40 32.85 27.95
CA GLN A 512 22.72 32.98 29.24
C GLN A 512 23.31 34.20 29.97
N VAL A 513 22.53 35.28 30.03
CA VAL A 513 22.82 36.39 30.94
C VAL A 513 22.49 35.89 32.35
N MET A 514 23.51 35.44 33.09
CA MET A 514 23.41 35.31 34.54
C MET A 514 23.08 36.70 35.09
N MET A 515 21.82 36.92 35.46
CA MET A 515 21.46 38.03 36.33
C MET A 515 22.13 37.73 37.68
N ALA A 516 23.24 38.41 37.96
CA ALA A 516 23.77 38.48 39.31
C ALA A 516 22.71 39.18 40.16
N SER A 517 21.99 38.40 40.97
CA SER A 517 21.17 38.92 42.05
C SER A 517 22.10 39.62 43.05
N PHE A 518 22.02 40.95 43.11
CA PHE A 518 22.56 41.77 44.19
C PHE A 518 21.45 42.10 45.20
#